data_AF-A0A7C7KLQ9-F1
#
_entry.id   AF-A0A7C7KLQ9-F1
#
_cell.length_a   1.000
_cell.length_b   1.000
_cell.length_c   1.000
_cell.angle_alpha   90.00
_cell.angle_beta   90.00
_cell.angle_gamma   90.00
#
_symmetry.space_group_name_H-M   'P 1'
#
loop_
_entity.id
_entity.type
_entity.pdbx_description
1 polymer ?
#
loop_
_entity_poly.entity_id
_entity_poly.type
_entity_poly.pdbx_seq_one_letter_code
_entity_poly.pdbx_strand_id
1 'polypeptide(L)'
;IAEVERIPFDMPEAEAELVEGWWTEYGGIRWGLMFAVEMMRAYAACILFALFFLGGWQVPFEDSLVALPYIGGGLETVFTATPGLFILLAKAYIMFAFFVWVRASLHRVRTDQILEFGWRYLLPLSFVNLAIAIWLRLEVWNSTAAGGWPIWTAPALFGAFVLLFIILAIDEDKEALELDRRMYQTQTLDKASPGTHRE
;
A
#
# COMPACT_ATOMS: atom_id res chain seq x y z
N ILE A 1 -3.40 2.64 2.41
CA ILE A 1 -4.21 3.45 1.47
C ILE A 1 -5.64 2.95 1.43
N ALA A 2 -5.89 1.66 1.13
CA ALA A 2 -7.26 1.11 1.08
C ALA A 2 -8.06 1.30 2.40
N GLU A 3 -7.46 1.05 3.56
CA GLU A 3 -8.11 1.22 4.87
C GLU A 3 -8.42 2.69 5.23
N VAL A 4 -7.76 3.65 4.58
CA VAL A 4 -8.00 5.08 4.84
C VAL A 4 -9.26 5.56 4.12
N GLU A 5 -9.85 4.73 3.25
CA GLU A 5 -11.10 4.98 2.52
C GLU A 5 -11.05 6.27 1.68
N ARG A 6 -9.86 6.57 1.15
CA ARG A 6 -9.61 7.75 0.31
C ARG A 6 -9.47 7.35 -1.15
N ILE A 7 -9.90 8.24 -2.04
CA ILE A 7 -9.71 8.13 -3.50
C ILE A 7 -8.29 7.63 -3.80
N PRO A 8 -8.11 6.50 -4.49
CA PRO A 8 -9.07 5.78 -5.34
C PRO A 8 -9.90 4.66 -4.67
N PHE A 9 -9.81 4.47 -3.34
CA PHE A 9 -10.44 3.40 -2.56
C PHE A 9 -11.56 3.92 -1.62
N ASP A 10 -12.42 4.81 -2.10
CA ASP A 10 -13.42 5.57 -1.32
C ASP A 10 -14.79 4.88 -1.17
N MET A 11 -14.80 3.57 -0.89
CA MET A 11 -16.00 2.71 -0.86
C MET A 11 -17.20 3.22 -0.01
N PRO A 12 -17.03 3.66 1.25
CA PRO A 12 -18.17 4.11 2.06
C PRO A 12 -18.74 5.47 1.65
N GLU A 13 -17.91 6.31 1.02
CA GLU A 13 -18.31 7.62 0.50
C GLU A 13 -18.98 7.49 -0.87
N ALA A 14 -18.53 6.51 -1.66
CA ALA A 14 -19.06 6.12 -2.96
C ALA A 14 -20.51 5.62 -2.94
N GLU A 15 -20.86 4.73 -2.01
CA GLU A 15 -22.26 4.25 -1.88
C GLU A 15 -23.19 5.36 -1.39
N ALA A 16 -22.63 6.37 -0.73
CA ALA A 16 -23.34 7.54 -0.27
C ALA A 16 -23.38 8.68 -1.30
N GLU A 17 -22.67 8.60 -2.43
CA GLU A 17 -22.55 9.69 -3.43
C GLU A 17 -23.85 9.98 -4.21
N LEU A 18 -24.90 9.18 -4.02
CA LEU A 18 -26.27 9.53 -4.43
C LEU A 18 -26.91 10.60 -3.50
N VAL A 19 -26.38 10.82 -2.28
CA VAL A 19 -26.79 11.83 -1.28
C VAL A 19 -25.57 12.28 -0.41
N GLU A 20 -24.36 12.44 -0.97
CA GLU A 20 -23.11 12.92 -0.33
C GLU A 20 -22.76 12.44 1.12
N GLY A 21 -23.37 11.37 1.63
CA GLY A 21 -23.10 10.76 2.95
C GLY A 21 -22.96 11.74 4.13
N TRP A 22 -21.97 11.46 4.98
CA TRP A 22 -21.72 12.22 6.21
C TRP A 22 -21.37 13.70 5.98
N TRP A 23 -20.99 14.08 4.75
CA TRP A 23 -20.69 15.47 4.39
C TRP A 23 -21.94 16.36 4.39
N THR A 24 -23.12 15.80 4.13
CA THR A 24 -24.39 16.56 4.15
C THR A 24 -25.19 16.36 5.43
N GLU A 25 -24.99 15.24 6.13
CA GLU A 25 -25.69 14.92 7.37
C GLU A 25 -25.16 15.68 8.59
N TYR A 26 -23.87 16.02 8.59
CA TYR A 26 -23.22 16.72 9.71
C TYR A 26 -22.75 18.12 9.31
N GLY A 27 -23.07 19.11 10.14
CA GLY A 27 -22.63 20.50 9.97
C GLY A 27 -21.79 21.03 11.14
N GLY A 28 -21.13 22.18 10.92
CA GLY A 28 -20.40 22.92 11.96
C GLY A 28 -19.23 22.14 12.59
N ILE A 29 -19.18 22.10 13.92
CA ILE A 29 -18.09 21.44 14.67
C ILE A 29 -18.09 19.92 14.44
N ARG A 30 -19.26 19.29 14.31
CA ARG A 30 -19.35 17.83 14.11
C ARG A 30 -18.72 17.42 12.78
N TRP A 31 -18.96 18.20 11.72
CA TRP A 31 -18.30 18.02 10.44
C TRP A 31 -16.77 18.17 10.57
N GLY A 32 -16.30 19.20 11.27
CA GLY A 32 -14.87 19.44 11.48
C GLY A 32 -14.16 18.31 12.26
N LEU A 33 -14.82 17.72 13.26
CA LEU A 33 -14.30 16.59 14.02
C LEU A 33 -14.22 15.31 13.17
N MET A 34 -15.24 15.02 12.37
CA MET A 34 -15.23 13.85 11.48
C MET A 34 -14.11 13.98 10.43
N PHE A 35 -13.96 15.16 9.83
CA PHE A 35 -12.87 15.44 8.90
C PHE A 35 -11.49 15.31 9.57
N ALA A 36 -11.34 15.81 10.79
CA ALA A 36 -10.10 15.71 11.55
C ALA A 36 -9.75 14.25 11.87
N VAL A 37 -10.73 13.41 12.26
CA VAL A 37 -10.52 11.97 12.50
C VAL A 37 -10.04 11.27 11.24
N GLU A 38 -10.62 11.58 10.10
CA GLU A 38 -10.23 10.98 8.83
C GLU A 38 -8.79 11.35 8.43
N MET A 39 -8.41 12.63 8.61
CA MET A 39 -7.04 13.10 8.40
C MET A 39 -6.05 12.49 9.40
N MET A 40 -6.45 12.36 10.67
CA MET A 40 -5.63 11.72 11.70
C MET A 40 -5.42 10.24 11.42
N ARG A 41 -6.44 9.51 10.95
CA ARG A 41 -6.33 8.10 10.54
C ARG A 41 -5.34 7.94 9.38
N ALA A 42 -5.42 8.82 8.38
CA ALA A 42 -4.49 8.85 7.26
C ALA A 42 -3.04 9.09 7.73
N TYR A 43 -2.84 10.06 8.61
CA TYR A 43 -1.53 10.40 9.15
C TYR A 43 -0.96 9.31 10.06
N ALA A 44 -1.78 8.69 10.91
CA ALA A 44 -1.40 7.56 11.74
C ALA A 44 -0.94 6.36 10.91
N ALA A 45 -1.61 6.06 9.79
CA ALA A 45 -1.17 5.03 8.86
C ALA A 45 0.21 5.36 8.24
N CYS A 46 0.49 6.64 7.94
CA CYS A 46 1.81 7.07 7.45
C CYS A 46 2.90 6.89 8.52
N ILE A 47 2.60 7.18 9.78
CA ILE A 47 3.52 6.98 10.91
C ILE A 47 3.82 5.49 11.09
N LEU A 48 2.80 4.63 11.10
CA LEU A 48 2.97 3.17 11.20
C LEU A 48 3.81 2.62 10.05
N PHE A 49 3.57 3.10 8.83
CA PHE A 49 4.38 2.72 7.68
C PHE A 49 5.84 3.15 7.83
N ALA A 50 6.08 4.38 8.29
CA ALA A 50 7.44 4.88 8.53
C ALA A 50 8.17 4.09 9.63
N LEU A 51 7.45 3.64 10.66
CA LEU A 51 7.99 2.80 11.72
C LEU A 51 8.39 1.41 11.22
N PHE A 52 7.48 0.70 10.54
CA PHE A 52 7.72 -0.69 10.16
C PHE A 52 8.64 -0.85 8.94
N PHE A 53 8.55 0.05 7.96
CA PHE A 53 9.24 -0.13 6.68
C PHE A 53 10.40 0.84 6.45
N LEU A 54 10.36 2.04 7.04
CA LEU A 54 11.39 3.07 6.83
C LEU A 54 12.38 3.20 8.00
N GLY A 55 12.47 2.20 8.88
CA GLY A 55 13.44 2.19 9.98
C GLY A 55 13.13 3.19 11.11
N GLY A 56 11.89 3.67 11.21
CA GLY A 56 11.44 4.54 12.29
C GLY A 56 12.30 5.79 12.48
N TRP A 57 12.99 5.85 13.61
CA TRP A 57 13.81 7.00 14.03
C TRP A 57 15.21 7.06 13.40
N GLN A 58 15.69 5.95 12.83
CA GLN A 58 17.05 5.88 12.27
C GLN A 58 17.09 6.48 10.87
N VAL A 59 18.21 7.08 10.47
CA VAL A 59 18.39 7.53 9.09
C VAL A 59 18.78 6.32 8.23
N PRO A 60 18.21 6.15 7.02
CA PRO A 60 18.64 5.05 6.15
C PRO A 60 20.14 5.16 5.88
N PHE A 61 20.86 4.06 6.08
CA PHE A 61 22.32 3.93 5.92
C PHE A 61 23.18 4.75 6.91
N GLU A 62 22.65 5.11 8.08
CA GLU A 62 23.39 5.86 9.11
C GLU A 62 24.79 5.28 9.38
N ASP A 63 24.90 3.96 9.63
CA ASP A 63 26.18 3.29 9.90
C ASP A 63 27.17 3.36 8.71
N SER A 64 26.65 3.34 7.47
CA SER A 64 27.49 3.42 6.26
C SER A 64 27.83 4.87 5.89
N LEU A 65 26.99 5.84 6.26
CA LEU A 65 27.16 7.26 5.97
C LEU A 65 28.12 7.92 6.98
N VAL A 66 28.08 7.51 8.25
CA VAL A 66 29.02 7.96 9.28
C VAL A 66 30.42 7.40 9.03
N ALA A 67 30.54 6.23 8.41
CA ALA A 67 31.83 5.64 8.04
C ALA A 67 32.56 6.34 6.86
N LEU A 68 31.93 7.34 6.21
CA LEU A 68 32.56 8.07 5.09
C LEU A 68 33.65 9.05 5.58
N PRO A 69 34.89 8.94 5.09
CA PRO A 69 36.07 9.63 5.66
C PRO A 69 36.12 11.16 5.48
N TYR A 70 35.12 11.79 4.84
CA TYR A 70 35.08 13.24 4.60
C TYR A 70 33.77 13.93 5.03
N ILE A 71 32.69 13.16 5.22
CA ILE A 71 31.33 13.69 5.49
C ILE A 71 30.77 13.12 6.81
N GLY A 72 31.34 12.01 7.31
CA GLY A 72 30.84 11.26 8.46
C GLY A 72 30.75 12.07 9.75
N GLY A 73 31.80 12.80 10.13
CA GLY A 73 31.82 13.57 11.38
C GLY A 73 30.86 14.78 11.40
N GLY A 74 30.57 15.36 10.22
CA GLY A 74 29.58 16.42 10.10
C GLY A 74 28.15 15.90 10.17
N LEU A 75 27.88 14.72 9.60
CA LEU A 75 26.57 14.09 9.66
C LEU A 75 26.27 13.48 11.03
N GLU A 76 27.26 12.91 11.72
CA GLU A 76 27.12 12.37 13.07
C GLU A 76 26.64 13.43 14.08
N THR A 77 27.20 14.63 14.01
CA THR A 77 26.78 15.75 14.88
C THR A 77 25.37 16.25 14.55
N VAL A 78 24.95 16.19 13.29
CA VAL A 78 23.58 16.57 12.88
C VAL A 78 22.56 15.49 13.27
N PHE A 79 22.91 14.21 13.14
CA PHE A 79 22.04 13.09 13.50
C PHE A 79 21.88 12.94 15.02
N THR A 80 22.92 13.25 15.80
CA THR A 80 22.81 13.31 17.27
C THR A 80 22.10 14.57 17.76
N ALA A 81 22.25 15.71 17.06
CA ALA A 81 21.58 16.96 17.43
C ALA A 81 20.10 17.00 17.05
N THR A 82 19.68 16.26 16.03
CA THR A 82 18.27 16.20 15.61
C THR A 82 17.53 15.15 16.43
N PRO A 83 16.47 15.50 17.18
CA PRO A 83 15.65 14.50 17.87
C PRO A 83 15.11 13.49 16.86
N GLY A 84 15.32 12.19 17.09
CA GLY A 84 14.83 11.12 16.20
C GLY A 84 13.33 11.21 15.89
N LEU A 85 12.56 11.84 16.78
CA LEU A 85 11.14 12.16 16.56
C LEU A 85 10.92 13.07 15.33
N PHE A 86 11.79 14.06 15.09
CA PHE A 86 11.67 14.95 13.94
C PHE A 86 11.87 14.19 12.64
N ILE A 87 12.83 13.25 12.60
CA ILE A 87 13.08 12.38 11.44
C ILE A 87 11.86 11.50 11.14
N LEU A 88 11.27 10.91 12.18
CA LEU A 88 10.05 10.12 12.04
C LEU A 88 8.88 10.95 11.50
N LEU A 89 8.65 12.15 12.04
CA LEU A 89 7.59 13.04 11.57
C LEU A 89 7.83 13.53 10.13
N ALA A 90 9.09 13.80 9.77
CA ALA A 90 9.47 14.16 8.41
C ALA A 90 9.22 13.02 7.42
N LYS A 91 9.59 11.77 7.77
CA LYS A 91 9.27 10.58 6.96
C LYS A 91 7.77 10.38 6.82
N ALA A 92 7.02 10.51 7.91
CA ALA A 92 5.56 10.41 7.90
C ALA A 92 4.94 11.50 7.00
N TYR A 93 5.48 12.73 7.02
CA TYR A 93 5.05 13.81 6.14
C TYR A 93 5.35 13.53 4.65
N ILE A 94 6.53 12.99 4.34
CA ILE A 94 6.87 12.56 2.97
C ILE A 94 5.93 11.44 2.50
N MET A 95 5.63 10.46 3.36
CA MET A 95 4.65 9.41 3.05
C MET A 95 3.24 9.96 2.86
N PHE A 96 2.84 10.94 3.65
CA PHE A 96 1.57 11.63 3.46
C PHE A 96 1.53 12.38 2.12
N ALA A 97 2.60 13.08 1.75
CA ALA A 97 2.71 13.73 0.45
C ALA A 97 2.64 12.72 -0.70
N PHE A 98 3.26 11.55 -0.55
CA PHE A 98 3.11 10.44 -1.50
C PHE A 98 1.65 9.98 -1.62
N PHE A 99 0.91 9.86 -0.51
CA PHE A 99 -0.52 9.53 -0.58
C PHE A 99 -1.35 10.59 -1.29
N VAL A 100 -1.05 11.87 -1.08
CA VAL A 100 -1.70 12.97 -1.83
C VAL A 100 -1.38 12.88 -3.32
N TRP A 101 -0.14 12.51 -3.68
CA TRP A 101 0.24 12.32 -5.07
C TRP A 101 -0.44 11.11 -5.71
N VAL A 102 -0.54 9.98 -5.00
CA VAL A 102 -1.29 8.79 -5.45
C VAL A 102 -2.75 9.12 -5.69
N ARG A 103 -3.38 9.90 -4.79
CA ARG A 103 -4.74 10.40 -4.97
C ARG A 103 -4.91 11.22 -6.25
N ALA A 104 -3.92 12.06 -6.57
CA ALA A 104 -3.96 12.88 -7.78
C ALA A 104 -3.69 12.09 -9.07
N SER A 105 -2.99 10.95 -8.98
CA SER A 105 -2.49 10.21 -10.15
C SER A 105 -3.38 9.03 -10.55
N LEU A 106 -4.08 8.41 -9.60
CA LEU A 106 -4.87 7.20 -9.85
C LEU A 106 -6.33 7.52 -10.16
N HIS A 107 -6.86 6.85 -11.18
CA HIS A 107 -8.30 6.82 -11.45
C HIS A 107 -9.01 5.97 -10.39
N ARG A 108 -10.26 6.33 -10.08
CA ARG A 108 -11.10 5.60 -9.13
C ARG A 108 -11.29 4.15 -9.55
N VAL A 109 -11.19 3.24 -8.58
CA VAL A 109 -11.29 1.78 -8.79
C VAL A 109 -12.59 1.27 -8.17
N ARG A 110 -13.23 0.29 -8.82
CA ARG A 110 -14.48 -0.30 -8.29
C ARG A 110 -14.19 -1.21 -7.09
N THR A 111 -15.08 -1.19 -6.11
CA THR A 111 -15.12 -2.07 -4.93
C THR A 111 -14.79 -3.52 -5.24
N ASP A 112 -15.46 -4.11 -6.23
CA ASP A 112 -15.29 -5.52 -6.59
C ASP A 112 -13.86 -5.83 -7.03
N GLN A 113 -13.23 -4.91 -7.76
CA GLN A 113 -11.85 -5.05 -8.23
C GLN A 113 -10.85 -4.92 -7.09
N ILE A 114 -11.15 -4.08 -6.09
CA ILE A 114 -10.33 -3.93 -4.88
C ILE A 114 -10.40 -5.21 -4.04
N LEU A 115 -11.60 -5.78 -3.88
CA LEU A 115 -11.80 -7.01 -3.15
C LEU A 115 -11.10 -8.20 -3.85
N GLU A 116 -11.28 -8.32 -5.16
CA GLU A 116 -10.57 -9.33 -5.95
C GLU A 116 -9.05 -9.15 -5.84
N PHE A 117 -8.54 -7.92 -5.94
CA PHE A 117 -7.11 -7.64 -5.76
C PHE A 117 -6.60 -8.06 -4.37
N GLY A 118 -7.36 -7.75 -3.31
CA GLY A 118 -7.02 -8.12 -1.94
C GLY A 118 -6.97 -9.63 -1.70
N TRP A 119 -7.99 -10.35 -2.14
CA TRP A 119 -8.13 -11.78 -1.88
C TRP A 119 -7.34 -12.66 -2.84
N ARG A 120 -7.31 -12.32 -4.14
CA ARG A 120 -6.63 -13.12 -5.17
C ARG A 120 -5.12 -12.87 -5.22
N TYR A 121 -4.68 -11.62 -4.98
CA TYR A 121 -3.28 -11.24 -5.12
C TYR A 121 -2.60 -10.97 -3.78
N LEU A 122 -3.10 -10.03 -2.97
CA LEU A 122 -2.37 -9.59 -1.77
C LEU A 122 -2.27 -10.67 -0.68
N LEU A 123 -3.33 -11.45 -0.47
CA LEU A 123 -3.36 -12.46 0.58
C LEU A 123 -2.38 -13.61 0.29
N PRO A 124 -2.37 -14.28 -0.88
CA PRO A 124 -1.36 -15.29 -1.20
C PRO A 124 0.07 -14.72 -1.18
N LEU A 125 0.26 -13.50 -1.69
CA LEU A 125 1.56 -12.82 -1.71
C LEU A 125 2.12 -12.63 -0.30
N SER A 126 1.27 -12.32 0.68
CA SER A 126 1.69 -12.15 2.08
C SER A 126 2.24 -13.44 2.70
N PHE A 127 1.64 -14.59 2.40
CA PHE A 127 2.11 -15.89 2.86
C PHE A 127 3.46 -16.26 2.24
N VAL A 128 3.63 -16.01 0.95
CA VAL A 128 4.91 -16.27 0.27
C VAL A 128 6.00 -15.36 0.80
N ASN A 129 5.70 -14.07 0.99
CA ASN A 129 6.65 -13.13 1.59
C ASN A 129 7.08 -13.56 3.00
N LEU A 130 6.14 -14.06 3.81
CA LEU A 130 6.46 -14.61 5.13
C LEU A 130 7.38 -15.83 5.04
N ALA A 131 7.11 -16.76 4.12
CA ALA A 131 7.96 -17.94 3.92
C ALA A 131 9.39 -17.56 3.50
N ILE A 132 9.53 -16.61 2.56
CA ILE A 132 10.83 -16.08 2.13
C ILE A 132 11.55 -15.39 3.29
N ALA A 133 10.85 -14.58 4.08
CA ALA A 133 11.42 -13.90 5.24
C ALA A 133 11.96 -14.90 6.29
N ILE A 134 11.23 -15.98 6.55
CA ILE A 134 11.67 -17.05 7.45
C ILE A 134 12.91 -17.75 6.88
N TRP A 135 12.90 -18.08 5.58
CA TRP A 135 14.03 -18.73 4.93
C TRP A 135 15.31 -17.87 4.99
N LEU A 136 15.20 -16.58 4.65
CA LEU A 136 16.32 -15.62 4.75
C LEU A 136 16.83 -15.48 6.18
N ARG A 137 15.94 -15.49 7.16
CA ARG A 137 16.32 -15.43 8.58
C ARG A 137 17.09 -16.69 9.02
N LEU A 138 16.79 -17.86 8.47
CA LEU A 138 17.45 -19.10 8.85
C LEU A 138 18.81 -19.27 8.16
N GLU A 139 18.88 -19.02 6.85
CA GLU A 139 20.07 -19.27 6.04
C GLU A 139 21.08 -18.12 6.11
N VAL A 140 20.64 -16.87 5.93
CA VAL A 140 21.55 -15.74 5.70
C VAL A 140 22.05 -15.11 7.01
N TRP A 141 21.17 -15.02 8.00
CA TRP A 141 21.51 -14.40 9.29
C TRP A 141 22.43 -15.31 10.13
N ASN A 142 22.20 -16.63 10.12
CA ASN A 142 22.98 -17.57 10.92
C ASN A 142 24.33 -17.96 10.27
N SER A 143 24.46 -17.83 8.94
CA SER A 143 25.71 -18.16 8.24
C SER A 143 26.78 -17.08 8.33
N THR A 144 26.43 -15.85 8.75
CA THR A 144 27.36 -14.72 8.80
C THR A 144 27.95 -14.59 10.20
N ALA A 145 29.26 -14.84 10.35
CA ALA A 145 29.99 -14.82 11.62
C ALA A 145 29.90 -13.50 12.43
N ALA A 146 29.33 -12.43 11.85
CA ALA A 146 29.16 -11.12 12.48
C ALA A 146 27.70 -10.76 12.83
N GLY A 147 26.71 -11.65 12.64
CA GLY A 147 25.33 -11.41 13.08
C GLY A 147 24.71 -10.12 12.52
N GLY A 148 24.93 -9.83 11.25
CA GLY A 148 24.43 -8.64 10.56
C GLY A 148 23.72 -8.99 9.26
N TRP A 149 22.81 -8.12 8.82
CA TRP A 149 22.14 -8.25 7.52
C TRP A 149 23.10 -7.78 6.42
N PRO A 150 23.44 -8.63 5.43
CA PRO A 150 24.16 -8.16 4.25
C PRO A 150 23.36 -7.05 3.57
N ILE A 151 24.03 -6.01 3.05
CA ILE A 151 23.38 -4.89 2.35
C ILE A 151 22.51 -5.39 1.17
N TRP A 152 22.87 -6.53 0.58
CA TRP A 152 22.15 -7.17 -0.52
C TRP A 152 20.81 -7.82 -0.13
N THR A 153 20.55 -8.11 1.15
CA THR A 153 19.33 -8.83 1.54
C THR A 153 18.08 -7.99 1.37
N ALA A 154 18.13 -6.69 1.68
CA ALA A 154 16.97 -5.81 1.51
C ALA A 154 16.61 -5.59 0.03
N PRO A 155 17.56 -5.29 -0.89
CA PRO A 155 17.30 -5.27 -2.33
C PRO A 155 16.83 -6.61 -2.89
N ALA A 156 17.41 -7.73 -2.43
CA ALA A 156 17.01 -9.05 -2.89
C ALA A 156 15.58 -9.42 -2.47
N LEU A 157 15.19 -9.10 -1.23
CA LEU A 157 13.84 -9.33 -0.72
C LEU A 157 12.82 -8.47 -1.46
N PHE A 158 13.12 -7.18 -1.65
CA PHE A 158 12.28 -6.28 -2.44
C PHE A 158 12.17 -6.76 -3.90
N GLY A 159 13.29 -7.14 -4.53
CA GLY A 159 13.32 -7.66 -5.89
C GLY A 159 12.53 -8.96 -6.06
N ALA A 160 12.66 -9.91 -5.13
CA ALA A 160 11.90 -11.14 -5.13
C ALA A 160 10.40 -10.89 -4.96
N PHE A 161 10.03 -9.97 -4.07
CA PHE A 161 8.63 -9.55 -3.88
C PHE A 161 8.05 -8.93 -5.16
N VAL A 162 8.76 -8.00 -5.79
CA VAL A 162 8.33 -7.37 -7.05
C VAL A 162 8.25 -8.39 -8.18
N LEU A 163 9.22 -9.30 -8.29
CA LEU A 163 9.23 -10.35 -9.30
C LEU A 163 8.04 -11.29 -9.10
N LEU A 164 7.73 -11.69 -7.86
CA LEU A 164 6.61 -12.58 -7.57
C LEU A 164 5.27 -11.88 -7.80
N PHE A 165 5.19 -10.59 -7.48
CA PHE A 165 4.04 -9.75 -7.84
C PHE A 165 3.86 -9.68 -9.36
N ILE A 166 4.93 -9.50 -10.12
CA ILE A 166 4.88 -9.48 -11.60
C ILE A 166 4.46 -10.84 -12.15
N ILE A 167 4.98 -11.95 -11.61
CA ILE A 167 4.58 -13.30 -12.04
C ILE A 167 3.07 -13.48 -11.83
N LEU A 168 2.57 -13.16 -10.63
CA LEU A 168 1.15 -13.28 -10.34
C LEU A 168 0.30 -12.32 -11.20
N ALA A 169 0.76 -11.10 -11.41
CA ALA A 169 0.05 -10.11 -12.24
C ALA A 169 0.04 -10.49 -13.73
N ILE A 170 1.04 -11.24 -14.22
CA ILE A 170 1.11 -11.71 -15.61
C ILE A 170 0.33 -13.02 -15.80
N ASP A 171 0.12 -13.80 -14.74
CA ASP A 171 -0.71 -15.02 -14.75
C ASP A 171 -2.23 -14.72 -14.80
N GLU A 172 -2.59 -13.66 -15.52
CA GLU A 172 -3.97 -13.33 -15.81
C GLU A 172 -4.53 -14.39 -16.77
N ASP A 173 -5.60 -15.08 -16.33
CA ASP A 173 -6.26 -16.18 -17.05
C ASP A 173 -6.55 -15.79 -18.51
N LYS A 174 -5.75 -16.30 -19.45
CA LYS A 174 -5.99 -16.10 -20.89
C LYS A 174 -7.37 -16.61 -21.30
N GLU A 175 -7.86 -17.66 -20.64
CA GLU A 175 -9.21 -18.20 -20.86
C GLU A 175 -10.32 -17.25 -20.38
N ALA A 176 -10.08 -16.44 -19.34
CA ALA A 176 -11.05 -15.45 -18.86
C ALA A 176 -11.18 -14.26 -19.83
N LEU A 177 -10.09 -13.89 -20.52
CA LEU A 177 -10.10 -12.90 -21.61
C LEU A 177 -10.80 -13.41 -22.87
N GLU A 178 -10.70 -14.71 -23.18
CA GLU A 178 -11.37 -15.32 -24.33
C GLU A 178 -12.89 -15.49 -24.13
N LEU A 179 -13.35 -15.63 -22.88
CA LEU A 179 -14.75 -15.86 -22.56
C LEU A 179 -15.59 -14.58 -22.33
N ASP A 180 -15.00 -13.38 -22.25
CA ASP A 180 -15.62 -12.09 -21.86
C ASP A 180 -16.75 -12.24 -20.82
N ARG A 181 -16.61 -13.22 -19.90
CA ARG A 181 -17.54 -13.40 -18.79
C ARG A 181 -17.11 -12.45 -17.70
N ARG A 182 -17.33 -11.16 -17.95
CA ARG A 182 -17.46 -10.21 -16.85
C ARG A 182 -18.61 -10.72 -15.97
N MET A 183 -18.32 -10.99 -14.69
CA MET A 183 -19.26 -11.60 -13.73
C MET A 183 -20.62 -10.88 -13.57
N TYR A 184 -20.82 -9.72 -14.22
CA TYR A 184 -22.06 -8.94 -14.12
C TYR A 184 -22.58 -8.38 -15.44
N GLN A 185 -22.15 -8.87 -16.61
CA GLN A 185 -22.95 -8.61 -17.81
C GLN A 185 -24.13 -9.57 -17.85
N THR A 186 -25.30 -9.09 -17.44
CA THR A 186 -26.59 -9.59 -17.94
C THR A 186 -26.77 -9.19 -19.41
N GLN A 187 -25.78 -9.47 -20.26
CA GLN A 187 -26.07 -9.57 -21.67
C GLN A 187 -26.81 -10.88 -21.85
N THR A 188 -28.12 -10.79 -22.03
CA THR A 188 -28.88 -11.91 -22.56
C THR A 188 -28.24 -12.25 -23.91
N LEU A 189 -27.70 -13.46 -24.03
CA LEU A 189 -27.07 -13.95 -25.26
C LEU A 189 -28.00 -13.83 -26.47
N ASP A 190 -29.30 -13.79 -26.23
CA ASP A 190 -30.31 -13.50 -27.24
C ASP A 190 -30.86 -12.07 -27.12
N LYS A 191 -30.88 -11.40 -28.27
CA LYS A 191 -31.62 -10.17 -28.49
C LYS A 191 -33.11 -10.51 -28.37
N ALA A 192 -33.81 -9.95 -27.39
CA ALA A 192 -35.25 -10.10 -27.27
C ALA A 192 -35.92 -9.62 -28.57
N SER A 193 -36.31 -10.57 -29.41
CA SER A 193 -37.07 -10.34 -30.63
C SER A 193 -38.55 -10.51 -30.31
N PRO A 194 -39.46 -9.69 -30.88
CA PRO A 194 -40.88 -9.88 -30.68
C PRO A 194 -41.29 -11.28 -31.17
N GLY A 195 -41.69 -12.17 -30.25
CA GLY A 195 -42.19 -13.52 -30.55
C GLY A 195 -41.48 -14.70 -29.88
N THR A 196 -40.49 -14.49 -29.01
CA THR A 196 -39.74 -15.60 -28.35
C THR A 196 -40.39 -16.19 -27.09
N HIS A 197 -41.67 -15.92 -26.82
CA HIS A 197 -42.42 -16.71 -25.86
C HIS A 197 -43.00 -17.95 -26.55
N ARG A 198 -42.49 -19.14 -26.23
CA ARG A 198 -43.26 -20.38 -26.37
C ARG A 198 -44.09 -20.54 -25.10
N GLU A 199 -45.36 -20.88 -25.31
CA GLU A 199 -46.35 -21.28 -24.30
C GLU A 199 -45.80 -22.22 -23.23
#